data_AF-A0A9D6MGY7-F1
#
_entry.id   AF-A0A9D6MGY7-F1
#
_cell.length_a   1.000
_cell.length_b   1.000
_cell.length_c   1.000
_cell.angle_alpha   90.00
_cell.angle_beta   90.00
_cell.angle_gamma   90.00
#
_symmetry.space_group_name_H-M   'P 1'
#
loop_
_entity.id
_entity.type
_entity.pdbx_description
1 polymer ?
#
loop_
_entity_poly.entity_id
_entity_poly.type
_entity_poly.pdbx_seq_one_letter_code
_entity_poly.pdbx_strand_id
1 'polypeptide(L)'
;MTAPGGTLVASDQDECDRDRVLPEMAWATPLNSKSAVDAAGATLVDDSLTEILSGDPSFGNRQTLEAWDKYDHALQVVNNWRSSHNFPLNTFQCTLRRKARQVDPRSLIAQRIKRISSIELKLRRFPSMKLAQMQDIGGCRAVVRSIRHVDGLVQRYEQSDLKHALDHKDDYIRHPRSSGYRGVHLIYRYNSDKKETWNGLKLEMQFRSPLQHAWATAVETVGTFIQQALKSSQGEEEWLRFFALMGGALALRERTAPVPGTPTQKTALVRELRQYARSLDVERRLRTYGEAIQTTEQPGVQNAHYYILALDPGAQRVTVRGYPYKELERASNEYLVVEKEIKSIPGAEAVLVSVESLASLRRAYPNYFLDTRVFIDAVKRAIG
;
A
#
# COMPACT_ATOMS: atom_id res chain seq x y z
N MET A 1 26.56 -18.90 -45.99
CA MET A 1 27.14 -18.47 -44.70
C MET A 1 26.21 -17.45 -44.10
N THR A 2 25.33 -17.90 -43.22
CA THR A 2 24.25 -17.13 -42.59
C THR A 2 24.76 -16.59 -41.25
N ALA A 3 24.74 -15.26 -41.08
CA ALA A 3 24.98 -14.61 -39.80
C ALA A 3 23.74 -14.78 -38.89
N PRO A 4 23.89 -15.06 -37.58
CA PRO A 4 22.75 -15.15 -36.69
C PRO A 4 22.28 -13.75 -36.31
N GLY A 5 20.99 -13.48 -36.54
CA GLY A 5 20.32 -12.25 -36.16
C GLY A 5 20.26 -12.08 -34.65
N GLY A 6 20.75 -10.95 -34.16
CA GLY A 6 20.51 -10.48 -32.81
C GLY A 6 19.02 -10.21 -32.63
N THR A 7 18.37 -10.96 -31.73
CA THR A 7 17.01 -10.68 -31.31
C THR A 7 17.03 -9.38 -30.51
N LEU A 8 16.49 -8.31 -31.10
CA LEU A 8 16.20 -7.06 -30.40
C LEU A 8 15.24 -7.38 -29.25
N VAL A 9 15.74 -7.27 -28.01
CA VAL A 9 14.89 -7.28 -26.81
C VAL A 9 14.02 -6.03 -26.89
N ALA A 10 12.75 -6.21 -27.22
CA ALA A 10 11.74 -5.15 -27.14
C ALA A 10 11.80 -4.53 -25.73
N SER A 11 11.80 -3.20 -25.65
CA SER A 11 11.86 -2.53 -24.35
C SER A 11 10.61 -2.88 -23.54
N ASP A 12 10.70 -2.95 -22.21
CA ASP A 12 9.57 -3.31 -21.32
C ASP A 12 8.29 -2.48 -21.55
N GLN A 13 8.39 -1.34 -22.25
CA GLN A 13 7.28 -0.49 -22.68
C GLN A 13 6.61 -0.94 -23.98
N ASP A 14 7.34 -1.54 -24.94
CA ASP A 14 6.84 -1.85 -26.30
C ASP A 14 5.80 -2.99 -26.33
N GLU A 15 5.72 -3.79 -25.27
CA GLU A 15 4.73 -4.87 -25.12
C GLU A 15 3.55 -4.52 -24.19
N CYS A 16 3.58 -3.37 -23.50
CA CYS A 16 2.51 -3.01 -22.56
C CYS A 16 1.32 -2.34 -23.29
N ASP A 17 0.54 -3.15 -24.03
CA ASP A 17 -0.68 -2.76 -24.77
C ASP A 17 -0.48 -1.62 -25.78
N ARG A 18 -0.55 -1.95 -27.09
CA ARG A 18 -0.47 -0.98 -28.20
C ARG A 18 -1.52 0.15 -28.15
N ASP A 19 -2.50 0.07 -27.24
CA ASP A 19 -3.59 1.01 -27.07
C ASP A 19 -3.63 1.73 -25.70
N ARG A 20 -2.63 1.55 -24.81
CA ARG A 20 -2.66 2.08 -23.43
C ARG A 20 -1.35 2.75 -22.97
N VAL A 21 -0.67 3.47 -23.86
CA VAL A 21 0.44 4.34 -23.44
C VAL A 21 -0.09 5.77 -23.32
N LEU A 22 -0.18 6.28 -22.09
CA LEU A 22 -0.42 7.72 -21.92
C LEU A 22 0.77 8.48 -22.52
N PRO A 23 0.53 9.56 -23.28
CA PRO A 23 1.62 10.41 -23.75
C PRO A 23 2.42 10.93 -22.55
N GLU A 24 3.71 11.20 -22.76
CA GLU A 24 4.61 11.63 -21.69
C GLU A 24 4.11 12.87 -20.94
N MET A 25 3.44 13.78 -21.66
CA MET A 25 2.80 14.99 -21.14
C MET A 25 1.65 14.73 -20.14
N ALA A 26 1.12 13.52 -20.06
CA ALA A 26 0.05 13.15 -19.14
C ALA A 26 0.55 12.69 -17.76
N TRP A 27 1.88 12.65 -17.55
CA TRP A 27 2.48 12.21 -16.29
C TRP A 27 3.09 13.40 -15.55
N ALA A 28 2.83 13.46 -14.24
CA ALA A 28 3.48 14.44 -13.38
C ALA A 28 5.01 14.24 -13.39
N THR A 29 5.74 15.34 -13.53
CA THR A 29 7.20 15.36 -13.42
C THR A 29 7.61 15.96 -12.07
N PRO A 30 8.80 15.62 -11.53
CA PRO A 30 9.31 16.27 -10.34
C PRO A 30 9.58 17.75 -10.64
N LEU A 31 8.81 18.65 -10.02
CA LEU A 31 8.96 20.10 -10.22
C LEU A 31 9.94 20.75 -9.21
N ASN A 32 10.24 20.03 -8.13
CA ASN A 32 11.01 20.53 -7.01
C ASN A 32 12.31 19.74 -6.83
N SER A 33 13.36 20.41 -6.37
CA SER A 33 14.61 19.74 -5.99
C SER A 33 14.38 18.78 -4.81
N LYS A 34 15.25 17.78 -4.65
CA LYS A 34 15.17 16.84 -3.51
C LYS A 34 15.25 17.57 -2.16
N SER A 35 16.04 18.64 -2.06
CA SER A 35 16.13 19.44 -0.84
C SER A 35 14.83 20.21 -0.54
N ALA A 36 14.15 20.74 -1.57
CA ALA A 36 12.85 21.38 -1.41
C ALA A 36 11.77 20.36 -0.98
N VAL A 37 11.80 19.15 -1.54
CA VAL A 37 10.92 18.05 -1.13
C VAL A 37 11.17 17.64 0.32
N ASP A 38 12.43 17.53 0.73
CA ASP A 38 12.79 17.20 2.12
C ASP A 38 12.32 18.30 3.09
N ALA A 39 12.50 19.58 2.73
CA ALA A 39 12.03 20.71 3.52
C ALA A 39 10.50 20.77 3.64
N ALA A 40 9.78 20.49 2.54
CA ALA A 40 8.33 20.38 2.55
C ALA A 40 7.87 19.22 3.44
N GLY A 41 8.52 18.05 3.34
CA GLY A 41 8.26 16.91 4.21
C GLY A 41 8.45 17.25 5.70
N ALA A 42 9.52 17.97 6.05
CA ALA A 42 9.75 18.44 7.42
C ALA A 42 8.67 19.43 7.88
N THR A 43 8.22 20.31 6.99
CA THR A 43 7.14 21.28 7.27
C THR A 43 5.81 20.58 7.60
N LEU A 44 5.47 19.48 6.91
CA LEU A 44 4.24 18.73 7.18
C LEU A 44 4.19 18.09 8.57
N VAL A 45 5.35 17.85 9.18
CA VAL A 45 5.46 17.19 10.50
C VAL A 45 5.94 18.11 11.61
N ASP A 46 6.02 19.42 11.34
CA ASP A 46 6.38 20.43 12.32
C ASP A 46 5.26 20.57 13.37
N ASP A 47 5.57 20.22 14.62
CA ASP A 47 4.62 20.27 15.74
C ASP A 47 4.16 21.70 16.03
N SER A 48 5.04 22.69 15.83
CA SER A 48 4.69 24.10 16.05
C SER A 48 3.63 24.59 15.07
N LEU A 49 3.69 24.12 13.81
CA LEU A 49 2.62 24.38 12.83
C LEU A 49 1.38 23.57 13.17
N THR A 50 1.52 22.32 13.62
CA THR A 50 0.39 21.44 13.95
C THR A 50 -0.50 22.05 15.05
N GLU A 51 0.12 22.65 16.07
CA GLU A 51 -0.60 23.36 17.13
C GLU A 51 -1.35 24.59 16.61
N ILE A 52 -0.70 25.43 15.76
CA ILE A 52 -1.31 26.63 15.17
C ILE A 52 -2.49 26.26 14.26
N LEU A 53 -2.35 25.19 13.48
CA LEU A 53 -3.36 24.70 12.52
C LEU A 53 -4.55 23.99 13.20
N SER A 54 -4.47 23.71 14.50
CA SER A 54 -5.58 23.11 15.26
C SER A 54 -6.68 24.13 15.63
N GLY A 55 -6.44 25.43 15.43
CA GLY A 55 -7.43 26.49 15.60
C GLY A 55 -8.32 26.69 14.37
N ASP A 56 -9.49 27.32 14.56
CA ASP A 56 -10.41 27.64 13.45
C ASP A 56 -9.78 28.68 12.50
N PRO A 57 -9.56 28.35 11.21
CA PRO A 57 -8.98 29.28 10.24
C PRO A 57 -9.83 30.54 10.02
N SER A 58 -11.14 30.48 10.32
CA SER A 58 -12.09 31.58 10.16
C SER A 58 -11.89 32.72 11.18
N PHE A 59 -11.14 32.46 12.25
CA PHE A 59 -10.82 33.43 13.32
C PHE A 59 -9.30 33.65 13.48
N GLY A 60 -8.50 33.17 12.52
CA GLY A 60 -7.04 33.21 12.57
C GLY A 60 -6.47 34.62 12.46
N ASN A 61 -5.49 34.94 13.29
CA ASN A 61 -4.67 36.14 13.12
C ASN A 61 -3.72 35.97 11.90
N ARG A 62 -2.95 37.02 11.56
CA ARG A 62 -1.98 36.97 10.46
C ARG A 62 -1.02 35.77 10.53
N GLN A 63 -0.59 35.39 11.73
CA GLN A 63 0.31 34.27 11.96
C GLN A 63 -0.35 32.92 11.63
N THR A 64 -1.64 32.76 11.93
CA THR A 64 -2.42 31.57 11.56
C THR A 64 -2.55 31.44 10.04
N LEU A 65 -2.83 32.54 9.34
CA LEU A 65 -2.92 32.54 7.87
C LEU A 65 -1.58 32.18 7.20
N GLU A 66 -0.48 32.79 7.65
CA GLU A 66 0.87 32.49 7.14
C GLU A 66 1.26 31.02 7.40
N ALA A 67 0.82 30.43 8.53
CA ALA A 67 1.03 29.01 8.82
C ALA A 67 0.24 28.08 7.88
N TRP A 68 -1.02 28.42 7.57
CA TRP A 68 -1.84 27.68 6.60
C TRP A 68 -1.26 27.74 5.20
N ASP A 69 -0.80 28.90 4.74
CA ASP A 69 -0.16 29.07 3.43
C ASP A 69 1.13 28.24 3.33
N LYS A 70 1.96 28.27 4.38
CA LYS A 70 3.19 27.46 4.44
C LYS A 70 2.87 25.96 4.40
N TYR A 71 1.84 25.52 5.13
CA TYR A 71 1.41 24.13 5.13
C TYR A 71 0.84 23.70 3.78
N ASP A 72 -0.04 24.50 3.15
CA ASP A 72 -0.61 24.16 1.84
C ASP A 72 0.47 24.12 0.76
N HIS A 73 1.42 25.06 0.78
CA HIS A 73 2.56 25.02 -0.12
C HIS A 73 3.40 23.74 0.04
N ALA A 74 3.74 23.36 1.29
CA ALA A 74 4.45 22.12 1.55
C ALA A 74 3.66 20.89 1.06
N LEU A 75 2.35 20.89 1.27
CA LEU A 75 1.45 19.83 0.82
C LEU A 75 1.44 19.70 -0.70
N GLN A 76 1.42 20.82 -1.43
CA GLN A 76 1.51 20.83 -2.90
C GLN A 76 2.85 20.26 -3.38
N VAL A 77 3.98 20.65 -2.76
CA VAL A 77 5.32 20.12 -3.10
C VAL A 77 5.38 18.60 -2.87
N VAL A 78 4.91 18.13 -1.71
CA VAL A 78 4.87 16.69 -1.38
C VAL A 78 3.95 15.94 -2.33
N ASN A 79 2.79 16.50 -2.66
CA ASN A 79 1.85 15.88 -3.59
C ASN A 79 2.40 15.80 -5.01
N ASN A 80 3.11 16.82 -5.50
CA ASN A 80 3.81 16.76 -6.78
C ASN A 80 4.85 15.63 -6.77
N TRP A 81 5.75 15.60 -5.77
CA TRP A 81 6.76 14.54 -5.64
C TRP A 81 6.15 13.14 -5.64
N ARG A 82 5.08 12.97 -4.86
CA ARG A 82 4.31 11.73 -4.80
C ARG A 82 3.70 11.37 -6.15
N SER A 83 3.08 12.32 -6.83
CA SER A 83 2.43 12.12 -8.14
C SER A 83 3.45 11.78 -9.23
N SER A 84 4.68 12.29 -9.15
CA SER A 84 5.76 11.94 -10.09
C SER A 84 6.15 10.47 -10.04
N HIS A 85 5.80 9.73 -8.98
CA HIS A 85 6.05 8.29 -8.92
C HIS A 85 5.09 7.48 -9.80
N ASN A 86 4.00 8.06 -10.30
CA ASN A 86 3.01 7.32 -11.10
C ASN A 86 3.59 6.75 -12.40
N PHE A 87 4.48 7.48 -13.09
CA PHE A 87 5.07 7.00 -14.34
C PHE A 87 6.00 5.79 -14.14
N PRO A 88 6.99 5.84 -13.22
CA PRO A 88 7.74 4.65 -12.86
C PRO A 88 6.85 3.52 -12.35
N LEU A 89 5.88 3.83 -11.48
CA LEU A 89 4.98 2.84 -10.91
C LEU A 89 4.23 2.05 -12.00
N ASN A 90 3.70 2.74 -13.02
CA ASN A 90 3.06 2.11 -14.16
C ASN A 90 4.03 1.21 -14.95
N THR A 91 5.28 1.66 -15.14
CA THR A 91 6.33 0.86 -15.80
C THR A 91 6.60 -0.43 -15.01
N PHE A 92 6.80 -0.33 -13.70
CA PHE A 92 7.00 -1.51 -12.84
C PHE A 92 5.77 -2.42 -12.81
N GLN A 93 4.56 -1.85 -12.85
CA GLN A 93 3.31 -2.62 -12.87
C GLN A 93 3.18 -3.44 -14.16
N CYS A 94 3.48 -2.86 -15.33
CA CYS A 94 3.48 -3.55 -16.61
C CYS A 94 4.38 -4.80 -16.55
N THR A 95 5.63 -4.61 -16.13
CA THR A 95 6.62 -5.70 -16.01
C THR A 95 6.20 -6.73 -14.96
N LEU A 96 5.67 -6.29 -13.81
CA LEU A 96 5.16 -7.17 -12.76
C LEU A 96 4.02 -8.03 -13.27
N ARG A 97 3.04 -7.44 -13.95
CA ARG A 97 1.88 -8.15 -14.49
C ARG A 97 2.32 -9.24 -15.47
N ARG A 98 3.25 -8.94 -16.38
CA ARG A 98 3.79 -9.93 -17.33
C ARG A 98 4.50 -11.08 -16.60
N LYS A 99 5.46 -10.77 -15.73
CA LYS A 99 6.22 -11.80 -14.97
C LYS A 99 5.33 -12.62 -14.04
N ALA A 100 4.37 -11.97 -13.36
CA ALA A 100 3.45 -12.64 -12.45
C ALA A 100 2.50 -13.59 -13.18
N ARG A 101 1.98 -13.21 -14.35
CA ARG A 101 1.13 -14.10 -15.16
C ARG A 101 1.87 -15.33 -15.69
N GLN A 102 3.17 -15.21 -15.94
CA GLN A 102 4.01 -16.35 -16.34
C GLN A 102 4.22 -17.37 -15.21
N VAL A 103 4.18 -16.95 -13.94
CA VAL A 103 4.24 -17.88 -12.80
C VAL A 103 2.85 -18.33 -12.36
N ASP A 104 1.88 -17.41 -12.33
CA ASP A 104 0.52 -17.62 -11.89
C ASP A 104 -0.47 -16.82 -12.77
N PRO A 105 -1.16 -17.46 -13.72
CA PRO A 105 -2.16 -16.80 -14.56
C PRO A 105 -3.33 -16.15 -13.81
N ARG A 106 -3.56 -16.54 -12.54
CA ARG A 106 -4.61 -15.98 -11.67
C ARG A 106 -4.06 -14.99 -10.64
N SER A 107 -2.81 -14.55 -10.82
CA SER A 107 -2.17 -13.54 -9.97
C SER A 107 -3.03 -12.27 -9.88
N LEU A 108 -3.08 -11.70 -8.69
CA LEU A 108 -3.74 -10.43 -8.44
C LEU A 108 -2.68 -9.34 -8.33
N ILE A 109 -2.70 -8.41 -9.29
CA ILE A 109 -1.78 -7.27 -9.35
C ILE A 109 -2.51 -6.01 -8.96
N ALA A 110 -1.87 -5.22 -8.11
CA ALA A 110 -2.39 -3.93 -7.69
C ALA A 110 -1.24 -2.94 -7.53
N GLN A 111 -1.55 -1.67 -7.78
CA GLN A 111 -0.63 -0.57 -7.55
C GLN A 111 -1.28 0.47 -6.64
N ARG A 112 -0.47 1.09 -5.80
CA ARG A 112 -0.88 2.07 -4.79
C ARG A 112 0.15 3.19 -4.70
N ILE A 113 -0.35 4.41 -4.57
CA ILE A 113 0.42 5.57 -4.14
C ILE A 113 0.24 5.76 -2.63
N LYS A 114 1.33 6.09 -1.93
CA LYS A 114 1.32 6.25 -0.48
C LYS A 114 0.49 7.45 -0.03
N ARG A 115 -0.28 7.27 1.03
CA ARG A 115 -1.12 8.32 1.63
C ARG A 115 -0.26 9.40 2.27
N ILE A 116 -0.68 10.67 2.19
CA ILE A 116 0.02 11.78 2.85
C ILE A 116 0.08 11.54 4.36
N SER A 117 -1.02 11.11 4.98
CA SER A 117 -1.03 10.75 6.40
C SER A 117 0.00 9.66 6.76
N SER A 118 0.19 8.67 5.87
CA SER A 118 1.20 7.62 6.05
C SER A 118 2.63 8.12 5.80
N ILE A 119 2.81 9.18 4.99
CA ILE A 119 4.09 9.87 4.82
C ILE A 119 4.41 10.65 6.10
N GLU A 120 3.48 11.46 6.59
CA GLU A 120 3.61 12.23 7.84
C GLU A 120 3.96 11.32 9.02
N LEU A 121 3.20 10.25 9.24
CA LEU A 121 3.47 9.29 10.33
C LEU A 121 4.86 8.66 10.24
N LYS A 122 5.35 8.37 9.02
CA LYS A 122 6.67 7.76 8.84
C LYS A 122 7.79 8.77 9.10
N LEU A 123 7.62 10.03 8.68
CA LEU A 123 8.57 11.11 8.96
C LEU A 123 8.63 11.44 10.46
N ARG A 124 7.49 11.48 11.16
CA ARG A 124 7.44 11.63 12.63
C ARG A 124 8.13 10.48 13.35
N ARG A 125 7.88 9.24 12.92
CA ARG A 125 8.49 8.03 13.51
C ARG A 125 10.00 7.95 13.30
N PHE A 126 10.50 8.49 12.20
CA PHE A 126 11.92 8.46 11.85
C PHE A 126 12.39 9.89 11.51
N PRO A 127 12.68 10.74 12.51
CA PRO A 127 13.00 12.16 12.29
C PRO A 127 14.23 12.41 11.40
N SER A 128 15.14 11.44 11.30
CA SER A 128 16.31 11.50 10.40
C SER A 128 16.00 11.13 8.94
N MET A 129 14.78 10.67 8.65
CA MET A 129 14.36 10.24 7.31
C MET A 129 14.12 11.45 6.40
N LYS A 130 14.68 11.38 5.20
CA LYS A 130 14.43 12.34 4.12
C LYS A 130 13.31 11.84 3.22
N LEU A 131 12.30 12.68 2.96
CA LEU A 131 11.15 12.32 2.13
C LEU A 131 11.58 11.91 0.71
N ALA A 132 12.54 12.62 0.12
CA ALA A 132 13.04 12.32 -1.21
C ALA A 132 13.78 10.97 -1.31
N GLN A 133 14.13 10.35 -0.17
CA GLN A 133 14.75 9.02 -0.09
C GLN A 133 13.77 7.92 0.33
N MET A 134 12.52 8.27 0.61
CA MET A 134 11.49 7.32 1.03
C MET A 134 11.24 6.27 -0.06
N GLN A 135 11.39 4.99 0.28
CA GLN A 135 11.38 3.88 -0.67
C GLN A 135 9.97 3.44 -1.12
N ASP A 136 8.95 3.73 -0.33
CA ASP A 136 7.59 3.18 -0.45
C ASP A 136 6.55 4.23 -0.87
N ILE A 137 6.94 5.27 -1.63
CA ILE A 137 6.00 6.28 -2.16
C ILE A 137 5.09 5.68 -3.23
N GLY A 138 5.65 4.94 -4.18
CA GLY A 138 4.92 4.14 -5.16
C GLY A 138 5.15 2.66 -4.92
N GLY A 139 4.07 1.89 -4.82
CA GLY A 139 4.14 0.46 -4.51
C GLY A 139 3.33 -0.40 -5.47
N CYS A 140 3.98 -1.44 -6.01
CA CYS A 140 3.33 -2.53 -6.75
C CYS A 140 3.22 -3.77 -5.87
N ARG A 141 2.10 -4.48 -5.94
CA ARG A 141 1.89 -5.72 -5.20
C ARG A 141 1.42 -6.83 -6.12
N ALA A 142 2.00 -8.01 -5.95
CA ALA A 142 1.51 -9.25 -6.52
C ALA A 142 1.08 -10.21 -5.41
N VAL A 143 -0.17 -10.66 -5.49
CA VAL A 143 -0.67 -11.78 -4.69
C VAL A 143 -0.75 -13.00 -5.61
N VAL A 144 0.09 -14.00 -5.33
CA VAL A 144 0.22 -15.23 -6.13
C VAL A 144 -0.14 -16.44 -5.28
N ARG A 145 -0.62 -17.52 -5.90
CA ARG A 145 -1.35 -18.60 -5.21
C ARG A 145 -0.61 -19.36 -4.11
N SER A 146 0.73 -19.36 -4.09
CA SER A 146 1.51 -20.04 -3.04
C SER A 146 2.93 -19.50 -2.88
N ILE A 147 3.62 -19.90 -1.82
CA ILE A 147 5.02 -19.54 -1.55
C ILE A 147 5.93 -19.92 -2.73
N ARG A 148 5.74 -21.10 -3.33
CA ARG A 148 6.49 -21.50 -4.53
C ARG A 148 6.35 -20.49 -5.68
N HIS A 149 5.17 -19.90 -5.85
CA HIS A 149 4.94 -18.89 -6.88
C HIS A 149 5.55 -17.54 -6.51
N VAL A 150 5.58 -17.20 -5.21
CA VAL A 150 6.33 -16.03 -4.72
C VAL A 150 7.81 -16.21 -5.05
N ASP A 151 8.39 -17.36 -4.70
CA ASP A 151 9.80 -17.67 -4.96
C ASP A 151 10.12 -17.64 -6.46
N GLY A 152 9.25 -18.22 -7.30
CA GLY A 152 9.41 -18.17 -8.75
C GLY A 152 9.31 -16.75 -9.32
N LEU A 153 8.50 -15.87 -8.72
CA LEU A 153 8.44 -14.47 -9.12
C LEU A 153 9.70 -13.71 -8.72
N VAL A 154 10.21 -13.93 -7.50
CA VAL A 154 11.49 -13.35 -7.03
C VAL A 154 12.62 -13.78 -7.95
N GLN A 155 12.74 -15.07 -8.26
CA GLN A 155 13.76 -15.59 -9.15
C GLN A 155 13.71 -14.95 -10.54
N ARG A 156 12.51 -14.72 -11.09
CA ARG A 156 12.35 -14.01 -12.39
C ARG A 156 12.78 -12.55 -12.35
N TYR A 157 12.80 -11.91 -11.20
CA TYR A 157 13.34 -10.55 -11.04
C TYR A 157 14.85 -10.57 -10.87
N GLU A 158 15.38 -11.52 -10.09
CA GLU A 158 16.83 -11.71 -9.90
C GLU A 158 17.55 -12.09 -11.19
N GLN A 159 16.90 -12.86 -12.06
CA GLN A 159 17.46 -13.31 -13.34
C GLN A 159 17.24 -12.32 -14.49
N SER A 160 16.52 -11.22 -14.26
CA SER A 160 16.19 -10.30 -15.34
C SER A 160 17.18 -9.17 -15.48
N ASP A 161 17.49 -8.87 -16.74
CA ASP A 161 18.32 -7.75 -17.15
C ASP A 161 17.51 -6.43 -17.16
N LEU A 162 16.91 -6.09 -16.02
CA LEU A 162 16.20 -4.82 -15.86
C LEU A 162 17.22 -3.70 -15.74
N LYS A 163 17.05 -2.63 -16.54
CA LYS A 163 17.87 -1.41 -16.40
C LYS A 163 17.71 -0.73 -15.03
N HIS A 164 16.59 -0.98 -14.37
CA HIS A 164 16.30 -0.47 -13.03
C HIS A 164 17.18 -1.15 -11.97
N ALA A 165 17.82 -0.37 -11.12
CA ALA A 165 18.73 -0.90 -10.11
C ALA A 165 17.96 -1.44 -8.90
N LEU A 166 18.24 -2.68 -8.49
CA LEU A 166 17.75 -3.23 -7.22
C LEU A 166 18.55 -2.59 -6.08
N ASP A 167 17.89 -1.79 -5.24
CA ASP A 167 18.48 -1.06 -4.10
C ASP A 167 18.52 -1.95 -2.85
N HIS A 168 17.43 -2.69 -2.59
CA HIS A 168 17.29 -3.53 -1.39
C HIS A 168 16.32 -4.70 -1.60
N LYS A 169 16.53 -5.81 -0.89
CA LYS A 169 15.62 -6.96 -0.84
C LYS A 169 15.39 -7.37 0.61
N ASP A 170 14.13 -7.39 1.04
CA ASP A 170 13.73 -7.98 2.32
C ASP A 170 12.90 -9.24 2.06
N ASP A 171 13.35 -10.38 2.59
CA ASP A 171 12.59 -11.63 2.57
C ASP A 171 12.00 -11.93 3.96
N TYR A 172 10.83 -11.36 4.24
CA TYR A 172 10.09 -11.62 5.48
C TYR A 172 9.38 -12.98 5.48
N ILE A 173 9.52 -13.81 4.43
CA ILE A 173 9.08 -15.20 4.46
C ILE A 173 10.15 -16.08 5.11
N ARG A 174 11.42 -15.79 4.82
CA ARG A 174 12.60 -16.47 5.39
C ARG A 174 13.03 -15.86 6.72
N HIS A 175 12.81 -14.56 6.89
CA HIS A 175 13.09 -13.81 8.12
C HIS A 175 11.87 -12.99 8.58
N PRO A 176 10.80 -13.65 9.08
CA PRO A 176 9.58 -12.96 9.52
C PRO A 176 9.84 -11.91 10.60
N ARG A 177 9.03 -10.85 10.60
CA ARG A 177 9.02 -9.89 11.72
C ARG A 177 8.38 -10.52 12.94
N SER A 178 8.81 -10.14 14.14
CA SER A 178 8.21 -10.57 15.42
C SER A 178 6.72 -10.26 15.53
N SER A 179 6.23 -9.26 14.80
CA SER A 179 4.80 -8.94 14.71
C SER A 179 3.97 -10.01 14.01
N GLY A 180 4.59 -10.98 13.32
CA GLY A 180 3.90 -11.96 12.46
C GLY A 180 3.86 -11.59 10.98
N TYR A 181 4.37 -10.41 10.61
CA TYR A 181 4.40 -9.94 9.22
C TYR A 181 5.33 -10.79 8.34
N ARG A 182 4.84 -11.16 7.15
CA ARG A 182 5.54 -11.98 6.15
C ARG A 182 5.23 -11.51 4.72
N GLY A 183 6.16 -11.74 3.80
CA GLY A 183 6.12 -11.33 2.39
C GLY A 183 7.53 -11.03 1.88
N VAL A 184 7.69 -10.82 0.57
CA VAL A 184 8.99 -10.38 -0.01
C VAL A 184 8.86 -8.97 -0.54
N HIS A 185 9.82 -8.10 -0.22
CA HIS A 185 9.89 -6.73 -0.69
C HIS A 185 11.14 -6.55 -1.53
N LEU A 186 10.99 -6.02 -2.74
CA LEU A 186 12.09 -5.57 -3.59
C LEU A 186 11.98 -4.06 -3.77
N ILE A 187 13.02 -3.32 -3.39
CA ILE A 187 13.10 -1.88 -3.60
C ILE A 187 13.92 -1.63 -4.86
N TYR A 188 13.30 -1.04 -5.86
CA TYR A 188 13.97 -0.67 -7.09
C TYR A 188 14.11 0.84 -7.21
N ARG A 189 15.21 1.25 -7.83
CA ARG A 189 15.45 2.61 -8.29
C ARG A 189 15.17 2.67 -9.79
N TYR A 190 14.23 3.52 -10.18
CA TYR A 190 13.91 3.74 -11.58
C TYR A 190 15.12 4.30 -12.33
N ASN A 191 15.36 3.75 -13.51
CA ASN A 191 16.44 4.16 -14.40
C ASN A 191 16.04 3.87 -15.86
N SER A 192 16.17 4.87 -16.72
CA SER A 192 15.91 4.81 -18.16
C SER A 192 16.83 5.77 -18.90
N ASP A 193 17.29 5.36 -20.07
CA ASP A 193 18.01 6.15 -21.07
C ASP A 193 17.08 6.96 -21.98
N LYS A 194 15.80 6.61 -22.03
CA LYS A 194 14.78 7.28 -22.86
C LYS A 194 13.93 8.27 -22.06
N LYS A 195 13.80 8.05 -20.75
CA LYS A 195 12.85 8.74 -19.86
C LYS A 195 13.54 9.17 -18.57
N GLU A 196 14.59 9.95 -18.71
CA GLU A 196 15.49 10.32 -17.61
C GLU A 196 14.84 11.19 -16.53
N THR A 197 13.74 11.88 -16.86
CA THR A 197 12.97 12.78 -15.97
C THR A 197 12.61 12.16 -14.62
N TRP A 198 12.41 10.84 -14.56
CA TRP A 198 12.03 10.12 -13.34
C TRP A 198 13.16 9.27 -12.75
N ASN A 199 14.38 9.37 -13.28
CA ASN A 199 15.51 8.57 -12.81
C ASN A 199 15.81 8.84 -11.33
N GLY A 200 16.11 7.77 -10.61
CA GLY A 200 16.44 7.83 -9.19
C GLY A 200 15.25 7.74 -8.24
N LEU A 201 14.01 7.85 -8.72
CA LEU A 201 12.81 7.59 -7.90
C LEU A 201 12.77 6.13 -7.45
N LYS A 202 12.35 5.88 -6.21
CA LYS A 202 12.33 4.54 -5.60
C LYS A 202 10.91 4.00 -5.53
N LEU A 203 10.77 2.72 -5.85
CA LEU A 203 9.50 2.00 -5.87
C LEU A 203 9.64 0.71 -5.08
N GLU A 204 8.59 0.35 -4.36
CA GLU A 204 8.51 -0.89 -3.61
C GLU A 204 7.68 -1.93 -4.38
N MET A 205 8.21 -3.14 -4.51
CA MET A 205 7.50 -4.29 -5.04
C MET A 205 7.24 -5.30 -3.93
N GLN A 206 5.99 -5.63 -3.69
CA GLN A 206 5.57 -6.55 -2.61
C GLN A 206 5.00 -7.85 -3.20
N PHE A 207 5.58 -8.99 -2.85
CA PHE A 207 5.09 -10.30 -3.26
C PHE A 207 4.56 -11.07 -2.07
N ARG A 208 3.33 -11.56 -2.18
CA ARG A 208 2.62 -12.25 -1.08
C ARG A 208 1.84 -13.46 -1.57
N SER A 209 1.64 -14.42 -0.66
CA SER A 209 0.59 -15.43 -0.79
C SER A 209 -0.79 -14.85 -0.42
N PRO A 210 -1.91 -15.56 -0.70
CA PRO A 210 -3.23 -15.09 -0.28
C PRO A 210 -3.38 -15.04 1.25
N LEU A 211 -2.72 -15.95 1.99
CA LEU A 211 -2.77 -15.97 3.46
C LEU A 211 -1.97 -14.82 4.07
N GLN A 212 -0.81 -14.48 3.50
CA GLN A 212 -0.02 -13.31 3.91
C GLN A 212 -0.79 -12.00 3.61
N HIS A 213 -1.44 -11.93 2.46
CA HIS A 213 -2.30 -10.79 2.10
C HIS A 213 -3.51 -10.66 3.03
N ALA A 214 -4.20 -11.76 3.35
CA ALA A 214 -5.32 -11.77 4.29
C ALA A 214 -4.89 -11.37 5.71
N TRP A 215 -3.72 -11.84 6.18
CA TRP A 215 -3.16 -11.41 7.46
C TRP A 215 -2.90 -9.91 7.49
N ALA A 216 -2.23 -9.37 6.47
CA ALA A 216 -1.93 -7.93 6.41
C ALA A 216 -3.20 -7.08 6.33
N THR A 217 -4.20 -7.56 5.58
CA THR A 217 -5.53 -6.93 5.50
C THR A 217 -6.19 -6.87 6.88
N ALA A 218 -6.20 -7.99 7.62
CA ALA A 218 -6.82 -8.04 8.93
C ALA A 218 -6.13 -7.12 9.94
N VAL A 219 -4.80 -7.01 9.89
CA VAL A 219 -4.05 -6.04 10.70
C VAL A 219 -4.46 -4.61 10.39
N GLU A 220 -4.57 -4.25 9.10
CA GLU A 220 -5.03 -2.91 8.69
C GLU A 220 -6.48 -2.65 9.17
N THR A 221 -7.41 -3.58 8.92
CA THR A 221 -8.82 -3.48 9.37
C THR A 221 -8.94 -3.31 10.87
N VAL A 222 -8.21 -4.12 11.64
CA VAL A 222 -8.23 -4.04 13.10
C VAL A 222 -7.59 -2.73 13.57
N GLY A 223 -6.51 -2.26 12.95
CA GLY A 223 -5.90 -0.97 13.27
C GLY A 223 -6.88 0.19 13.12
N THR A 224 -7.62 0.24 12.01
CA THR A 224 -8.63 1.27 11.75
C THR A 224 -9.74 1.26 12.82
N PHE A 225 -10.23 0.09 13.22
CA PHE A 225 -11.31 -0.04 14.20
C PHE A 225 -10.87 0.03 15.66
N ILE A 226 -9.66 -0.42 15.99
CA ILE A 226 -9.09 -0.25 17.33
C ILE A 226 -8.81 1.22 17.58
N GLN A 227 -8.25 1.98 16.63
CA GLN A 227 -8.03 3.41 16.86
C GLN A 227 -9.33 4.17 17.15
N GLN A 228 -10.42 3.76 16.51
CA GLN A 228 -11.78 4.21 16.85
C GLN A 228 -12.16 3.79 18.28
N ALA A 229 -11.98 2.52 18.64
CA ALA A 229 -12.32 1.98 19.95
C ALA A 229 -11.38 2.42 21.10
N LEU A 230 -10.14 2.84 20.83
CA LEU A 230 -9.20 3.37 21.82
C LEU A 230 -9.60 4.77 22.28
N LYS A 231 -10.27 5.53 21.42
CA LYS A 231 -11.03 6.71 21.86
C LYS A 231 -12.15 6.36 22.84
N SER A 232 -12.47 5.06 22.99
CA SER A 232 -13.35 4.47 24.00
C SER A 232 -12.67 3.45 24.96
N SER A 233 -11.32 3.45 25.04
CA SER A 233 -10.49 2.88 26.13
C SER A 233 -10.07 1.39 26.18
N GLN A 234 -9.75 0.62 25.10
CA GLN A 234 -9.25 -0.79 25.24
C GLN A 234 -8.30 -1.38 24.14
N GLY A 235 -7.29 -2.21 24.53
CA GLY A 235 -6.98 -3.52 23.86
C GLY A 235 -5.71 -3.77 23.02
N GLU A 236 -4.73 -2.87 22.91
CA GLU A 236 -3.68 -2.97 21.87
C GLU A 236 -2.72 -4.19 21.98
N GLU A 237 -2.21 -4.50 23.17
CA GLU A 237 -1.20 -5.57 23.35
C GLU A 237 -1.71 -6.97 23.01
N GLU A 238 -2.96 -7.27 23.38
CA GLU A 238 -3.59 -8.55 23.10
C GLU A 238 -3.73 -8.80 21.59
N TRP A 239 -4.09 -7.75 20.83
CA TRP A 239 -4.16 -7.83 19.37
C TRP A 239 -2.79 -8.02 18.74
N LEU A 240 -1.76 -7.31 19.23
CA LEU A 240 -0.38 -7.51 18.76
C LEU A 240 0.07 -8.96 18.98
N ARG A 241 -0.22 -9.53 20.15
CA ARG A 241 0.11 -10.93 20.44
C ARG A 241 -0.68 -11.89 19.56
N PHE A 242 -1.98 -11.68 19.41
CA PHE A 242 -2.84 -12.47 18.51
C PHE A 242 -2.29 -12.50 17.08
N PHE A 243 -1.91 -11.35 16.52
CA PHE A 243 -1.41 -11.29 15.15
C PHE A 243 -0.04 -11.94 14.98
N ALA A 244 0.85 -11.83 15.97
CA ALA A 244 2.12 -12.55 15.98
C ALA A 244 1.88 -14.07 15.93
N LEU A 245 1.02 -14.59 16.82
CA LEU A 245 0.64 -16.01 16.87
C LEU A 245 0.00 -16.48 15.57
N MET A 246 -0.91 -15.67 15.00
CA MET A 246 -1.54 -15.99 13.72
C MET A 246 -0.51 -16.02 12.58
N GLY A 247 0.46 -15.09 12.58
CA GLY A 247 1.58 -15.11 11.64
C GLY A 247 2.37 -16.42 11.72
N GLY A 248 2.65 -16.89 12.94
CA GLY A 248 3.29 -18.19 13.20
C GLY A 248 2.46 -19.37 12.71
N ALA A 249 1.14 -19.36 12.94
CA ALA A 249 0.26 -20.44 12.50
C ALA A 249 0.18 -20.53 10.96
N LEU A 250 0.14 -19.38 10.29
CA LEU A 250 0.20 -19.32 8.83
C LEU A 250 1.58 -19.75 8.30
N ALA A 251 2.67 -19.43 9.00
CA ALA A 251 4.00 -19.91 8.64
C ALA A 251 4.13 -21.44 8.69
N LEU A 252 3.61 -22.07 9.74
CA LEU A 252 3.51 -23.53 9.83
C LEU A 252 2.67 -24.11 8.69
N ARG A 253 1.52 -23.50 8.38
CA ARG A 253 0.64 -23.94 7.29
C ARG A 253 1.31 -23.84 5.92
N GLU A 254 2.10 -22.79 5.71
CA GLU A 254 2.83 -22.54 4.46
C GLU A 254 4.21 -23.21 4.40
N ARG A 255 4.62 -23.91 5.47
CA ARG A 255 5.94 -24.55 5.63
C ARG A 255 7.10 -23.58 5.43
N THR A 256 7.01 -22.42 6.08
CA THR A 256 8.00 -21.33 6.03
C THR A 256 8.60 -21.07 7.40
N ALA A 257 9.56 -20.15 7.50
CA ALA A 257 10.30 -19.89 8.73
C ALA A 257 9.34 -19.48 9.88
N PRO A 258 9.58 -19.94 11.12
CA PRO A 258 8.75 -19.60 12.26
C PRO A 258 8.86 -18.10 12.58
N VAL A 259 7.79 -17.54 13.12
CA VAL A 259 7.76 -16.14 13.56
C VAL A 259 8.51 -16.01 14.90
N PRO A 260 9.50 -15.10 15.02
CA PRO A 260 10.23 -14.88 16.26
C PRO A 260 9.30 -14.54 17.43
N GLY A 261 9.55 -15.12 18.60
CA GLY A 261 8.75 -14.89 19.81
C GLY A 261 7.42 -15.66 19.86
N THR A 262 7.11 -16.51 18.89
CA THR A 262 5.94 -17.40 18.91
C THR A 262 6.32 -18.84 19.23
N PRO A 263 5.41 -19.65 19.81
CA PRO A 263 5.70 -21.06 20.05
C PRO A 263 5.98 -21.83 18.74
N THR A 264 7.08 -22.58 18.71
CA THR A 264 7.45 -23.43 17.56
C THR A 264 6.66 -24.73 17.52
N GLN A 265 6.23 -25.22 18.68
CA GLN A 265 5.39 -26.42 18.78
C GLN A 265 3.94 -26.10 18.44
N LYS A 266 3.38 -26.81 17.45
CA LYS A 266 2.02 -26.59 16.94
C LYS A 266 0.97 -26.61 18.05
N THR A 267 1.04 -27.56 18.98
CA THR A 267 0.06 -27.69 20.07
C THR A 267 0.07 -26.47 21.00
N ALA A 268 1.26 -25.99 21.38
CA ALA A 268 1.42 -24.79 22.21
C ALA A 268 0.94 -23.54 21.49
N LEU A 269 1.32 -23.37 20.21
CA LEU A 269 0.90 -22.25 19.38
C LEU A 269 -0.62 -22.19 19.24
N VAL A 270 -1.26 -23.31 18.91
CA VAL A 270 -2.72 -23.40 18.74
C VAL A 270 -3.45 -23.13 20.05
N ARG A 271 -2.94 -23.64 21.18
CA ARG A 271 -3.52 -23.37 22.50
C ARG A 271 -3.52 -21.87 22.82
N GLU A 272 -2.39 -21.21 22.64
CA GLU A 272 -2.24 -19.79 22.93
C GLU A 272 -3.05 -18.92 21.94
N LEU A 273 -2.98 -19.23 20.64
CA LEU A 273 -3.78 -18.54 19.62
C LEU A 273 -5.28 -18.65 19.91
N ARG A 274 -5.75 -19.83 20.34
CA ARG A 274 -7.17 -20.04 20.70
C ARG A 274 -7.58 -19.23 21.92
N GLN A 275 -6.69 -19.05 22.90
CA GLN A 275 -6.96 -18.20 24.07
C GLN A 275 -7.21 -16.75 23.64
N TYR A 276 -6.30 -16.15 22.87
CA TYR A 276 -6.46 -14.78 22.39
C TYR A 276 -7.62 -14.62 21.40
N ALA A 277 -7.83 -15.60 20.51
CA ALA A 277 -8.96 -15.57 19.58
C ALA A 277 -10.31 -15.50 20.32
N ARG A 278 -10.42 -16.17 21.49
CA ARG A 278 -11.60 -16.14 22.35
C ARG A 278 -11.70 -14.86 23.18
N SER A 279 -10.62 -14.44 23.84
CA SER A 279 -10.65 -13.25 24.71
C SER A 279 -10.97 -11.97 23.91
N LEU A 280 -10.40 -11.85 22.72
CA LEU A 280 -10.65 -10.74 21.80
C LEU A 280 -11.96 -10.90 21.02
N ASP A 281 -12.58 -12.09 21.07
CA ASP A 281 -13.73 -12.47 20.26
C ASP A 281 -13.56 -12.11 18.77
N VAL A 282 -12.44 -12.55 18.22
CA VAL A 282 -11.92 -12.12 16.91
C VAL A 282 -12.93 -12.35 15.81
N GLU A 283 -13.56 -13.53 15.78
CA GLU A 283 -14.51 -13.85 14.71
C GLU A 283 -15.71 -12.90 14.73
N ARG A 284 -16.35 -12.70 15.89
CA ARG A 284 -17.52 -11.82 16.00
C ARG A 284 -17.13 -10.39 15.61
N ARG A 285 -16.07 -9.84 16.21
CA ARG A 285 -15.64 -8.45 15.97
C ARG A 285 -15.33 -8.22 14.49
N LEU A 286 -14.53 -9.09 13.87
CA LEU A 286 -14.16 -8.96 12.46
C LEU A 286 -15.36 -9.09 11.50
N ARG A 287 -16.35 -9.93 11.83
CA ARG A 287 -17.61 -10.00 11.06
C ARG A 287 -18.43 -8.73 11.21
N THR A 288 -18.61 -8.25 12.43
CA THR A 288 -19.39 -7.03 12.71
C THR A 288 -18.80 -5.81 12.00
N TYR A 289 -17.47 -5.69 11.93
CA TYR A 289 -16.82 -4.61 11.17
C TYR A 289 -17.17 -4.67 9.68
N GLY A 290 -17.17 -5.87 9.09
CA GLY A 290 -17.48 -6.08 7.67
C GLY A 290 -18.95 -5.92 7.30
N GLU A 291 -19.88 -6.35 8.15
CA GLU A 291 -21.33 -6.33 7.85
C GLU A 291 -21.93 -4.93 7.91
N ALA A 292 -21.36 -4.04 8.72
CA ALA A 292 -21.91 -2.71 8.91
C ALA A 292 -21.59 -1.72 7.77
N ILE A 293 -20.58 -2.03 6.94
CA ILE A 293 -20.07 -1.07 5.96
C ILE A 293 -20.94 -1.00 4.70
N GLN A 294 -21.38 0.21 4.36
CA GLN A 294 -22.10 0.49 3.13
C GLN A 294 -21.12 0.97 2.06
N THR A 295 -21.17 0.37 0.87
CA THR A 295 -20.37 0.83 -0.27
C THR A 295 -21.21 1.74 -1.17
N THR A 296 -20.73 2.96 -1.38
CA THR A 296 -21.28 3.91 -2.36
C THR A 296 -20.34 3.98 -3.56
N GLU A 297 -20.80 3.50 -4.70
CA GLU A 297 -20.05 3.54 -5.96
C GLU A 297 -20.55 4.72 -6.80
N GLN A 298 -19.64 5.63 -7.19
CA GLN A 298 -20.00 6.74 -8.08
C GLN A 298 -20.20 6.27 -9.54
N PRO A 299 -20.91 7.04 -10.37
CA PRO A 299 -21.07 6.70 -11.79
C PRO A 299 -19.73 6.48 -12.50
N GLY A 300 -19.66 5.47 -13.39
CA GLY A 300 -18.47 5.20 -14.22
C GLY A 300 -17.42 4.27 -13.62
N VAL A 301 -17.59 3.78 -12.38
CA VAL A 301 -16.61 2.89 -11.73
C VAL A 301 -16.32 1.58 -12.47
N GLN A 302 -17.25 1.07 -13.28
CA GLN A 302 -17.09 -0.24 -13.93
C GLN A 302 -16.00 -0.25 -15.00
N ASN A 303 -15.76 0.89 -15.66
CA ASN A 303 -14.79 1.05 -16.74
C ASN A 303 -13.56 1.86 -16.30
N ALA A 304 -13.38 2.04 -14.99
CA ALA A 304 -12.27 2.80 -14.44
C ALA A 304 -10.98 1.98 -14.40
N HIS A 305 -9.87 2.68 -14.53
CA HIS A 305 -8.52 2.13 -14.34
C HIS A 305 -7.95 2.56 -12.98
N TYR A 306 -8.18 3.81 -12.60
CA TYR A 306 -7.80 4.35 -11.31
C TYR A 306 -9.02 4.47 -10.41
N TYR A 307 -8.83 4.21 -9.12
CA TYR A 307 -9.88 4.25 -8.12
C TYR A 307 -9.42 5.03 -6.91
N ILE A 308 -10.26 5.94 -6.42
CA ILE A 308 -10.13 6.52 -5.09
C ILE A 308 -11.11 5.77 -4.19
N LEU A 309 -10.58 5.13 -3.15
CA LEU A 309 -11.35 4.56 -2.05
C LEU A 309 -11.27 5.52 -0.88
N ALA A 310 -12.40 5.89 -0.30
CA ALA A 310 -12.47 6.67 0.93
C ALA A 310 -13.35 5.94 1.95
N LEU A 311 -12.74 5.44 3.02
CA LEU A 311 -13.38 4.77 4.13
C LEU A 311 -13.60 5.77 5.26
N ASP A 312 -14.85 5.91 5.70
CA ASP A 312 -15.24 6.56 6.93
C ASP A 312 -15.80 5.48 7.88
N PRO A 313 -15.02 5.01 8.86
CA PRO A 313 -15.47 3.97 9.77
C PRO A 313 -16.55 4.47 10.74
N GLY A 314 -16.59 5.76 11.06
CA GLY A 314 -17.61 6.35 11.94
C GLY A 314 -18.97 6.42 11.26
N ALA A 315 -19.01 6.82 9.99
CA ALA A 315 -20.22 6.77 9.16
C ALA A 315 -20.50 5.39 8.57
N GLN A 316 -19.66 4.38 8.85
CA GLN A 316 -19.73 3.03 8.30
C GLN A 316 -19.92 3.02 6.78
N ARG A 317 -19.15 3.87 6.08
CA ARG A 317 -19.32 4.09 4.64
C ARG A 317 -17.99 4.05 3.90
N VAL A 318 -18.01 3.46 2.71
CA VAL A 318 -16.90 3.49 1.76
C VAL A 318 -17.39 4.12 0.47
N THR A 319 -16.74 5.19 0.05
CA THR A 319 -16.98 5.81 -1.26
C THR A 319 -15.95 5.30 -2.25
N VAL A 320 -16.40 4.89 -3.43
CA VAL A 320 -15.55 4.46 -4.55
C VAL A 320 -15.77 5.43 -5.71
N ARG A 321 -14.70 6.15 -6.09
CA ARG A 321 -14.67 7.00 -7.29
C ARG A 321 -13.77 6.35 -8.33
N GLY A 322 -14.21 6.30 -9.58
CA GLY A 322 -13.48 5.66 -10.67
C GLY A 322 -13.09 6.65 -11.77
N TYR A 323 -11.87 6.52 -12.29
CA TYR A 323 -11.33 7.38 -13.34
C TYR A 323 -10.77 6.53 -14.49
N PRO A 324 -11.05 6.89 -15.75
CA PRO A 324 -10.41 6.28 -16.91
C PRO A 324 -8.89 6.44 -16.89
N TYR A 325 -8.19 5.60 -17.66
CA TYR A 325 -6.73 5.63 -17.76
C TYR A 325 -6.18 7.02 -18.17
N LYS A 326 -6.89 7.75 -19.04
CA LYS A 326 -6.51 9.11 -19.48
C LYS A 326 -6.69 10.21 -18.43
N GLU A 327 -7.34 9.93 -17.30
CA GLU A 327 -7.69 10.92 -16.27
C GLU A 327 -6.84 10.77 -15.00
N LEU A 328 -5.61 10.26 -15.11
CA LEU A 328 -4.71 10.10 -13.95
C LEU A 328 -4.42 11.41 -13.23
N GLU A 329 -4.19 12.51 -13.97
CA GLU A 329 -3.94 13.82 -13.37
C GLU A 329 -5.14 14.28 -12.54
N ARG A 330 -6.35 14.20 -13.12
CA ARG A 330 -7.60 14.49 -12.43
C ARG A 330 -7.79 13.61 -11.19
N ALA A 331 -7.55 12.30 -11.30
CA ALA A 331 -7.62 11.38 -10.17
C ALA A 331 -6.63 11.74 -9.06
N SER A 332 -5.41 12.18 -9.42
CA SER A 332 -4.37 12.59 -8.46
C SER A 332 -4.75 13.89 -7.74
N ASN A 333 -5.34 14.85 -8.46
CA ASN A 333 -5.81 16.11 -7.88
C ASN A 333 -7.04 15.91 -6.98
N GLU A 334 -8.03 15.14 -7.43
CA GLU A 334 -9.20 14.81 -6.61
C GLU A 334 -8.82 13.98 -5.38
N TYR A 335 -7.82 13.11 -5.48
CA TYR A 335 -7.31 12.36 -4.32
C TYR A 335 -6.75 13.27 -3.24
N LEU A 336 -6.00 14.32 -3.60
CA LEU A 336 -5.51 15.30 -2.63
C LEU A 336 -6.67 16.03 -1.93
N VAL A 337 -7.74 16.37 -2.67
CA VAL A 337 -8.94 16.99 -2.09
C VAL A 337 -9.60 16.05 -1.08
N VAL A 338 -9.79 14.78 -1.44
CA VAL A 338 -10.35 13.77 -0.54
C VAL A 338 -9.49 13.61 0.72
N GLU A 339 -8.15 13.55 0.59
CA GLU A 339 -7.26 13.47 1.75
C GLU A 339 -7.36 14.70 2.67
N LYS A 340 -7.58 15.90 2.12
CA LYS A 340 -7.84 17.11 2.90
C LYS A 340 -9.18 17.03 3.66
N GLU A 341 -10.24 16.61 2.97
CA GLU A 341 -11.60 16.48 3.54
C GLU A 341 -11.66 15.50 4.71
N ILE A 342 -10.97 14.36 4.60
CA ILE A 342 -11.03 13.32 5.64
C ILE A 342 -10.02 13.53 6.78
N LYS A 343 -9.09 14.49 6.68
CA LYS A 343 -7.99 14.66 7.64
C LYS A 343 -8.48 14.85 9.08
N SER A 344 -9.61 15.51 9.26
CA SER A 344 -10.22 15.77 10.57
C SER A 344 -11.12 14.63 11.06
N ILE A 345 -11.43 13.64 10.22
CA ILE A 345 -12.34 12.54 10.56
C ILE A 345 -11.51 11.39 11.18
N PRO A 346 -11.72 11.04 12.46
CA PRO A 346 -11.01 9.96 13.12
C PRO A 346 -11.05 8.65 12.34
N GLY A 347 -9.90 7.98 12.17
CA GLY A 347 -9.83 6.67 11.52
C GLY A 347 -10.26 6.64 10.05
N ALA A 348 -10.63 7.78 9.45
CA ALA A 348 -10.94 7.83 8.03
C ALA A 348 -9.66 7.64 7.21
N GLU A 349 -9.77 6.90 6.12
CA GLU A 349 -8.66 6.59 5.25
C GLU A 349 -9.07 6.77 3.80
N ALA A 350 -8.20 7.36 2.99
CA ALA A 350 -8.34 7.37 1.55
C ALA A 350 -7.11 6.79 0.87
N VAL A 351 -7.30 6.22 -0.33
CA VAL A 351 -6.20 5.76 -1.16
C VAL A 351 -6.53 5.87 -2.64
N LEU A 352 -5.52 6.27 -3.44
CA LEU A 352 -5.53 6.16 -4.89
C LEU A 352 -4.80 4.88 -5.32
N VAL A 353 -5.51 4.03 -6.07
CA VAL A 353 -5.03 2.73 -6.50
C VAL A 353 -5.35 2.49 -7.98
N SER A 354 -4.63 1.55 -8.61
CA SER A 354 -5.02 1.00 -9.90
C SER A 354 -4.97 -0.53 -9.91
N VAL A 355 -5.97 -1.10 -10.56
CA VAL A 355 -6.27 -2.53 -10.69
C VAL A 355 -6.99 -2.77 -12.02
N GLU A 356 -7.07 -4.03 -12.46
CA GLU A 356 -7.64 -4.36 -13.77
C GLU A 356 -9.18 -4.30 -13.84
N SER A 357 -9.86 -4.33 -12.69
CA SER A 357 -11.33 -4.28 -12.61
C SER A 357 -11.82 -3.96 -11.21
N LEU A 358 -13.09 -3.56 -11.07
CA LEU A 358 -13.75 -3.38 -9.77
C LEU A 358 -13.74 -4.65 -8.91
N ALA A 359 -13.87 -5.83 -9.53
CA ALA A 359 -13.75 -7.10 -8.81
C ALA A 359 -12.32 -7.32 -8.26
N SER A 360 -11.29 -6.94 -9.04
CA SER A 360 -9.90 -6.96 -8.58
C SER A 360 -9.64 -5.91 -7.49
N LEU A 361 -10.31 -4.76 -7.53
CA LEU A 361 -10.24 -3.72 -6.49
C LEU A 361 -10.63 -4.29 -5.12
N ARG A 362 -11.80 -4.92 -5.04
CA ARG A 362 -12.32 -5.53 -3.81
C ARG A 362 -11.40 -6.63 -3.27
N ARG A 363 -10.77 -7.41 -4.15
CA ARG A 363 -9.82 -8.47 -3.75
C ARG A 363 -8.45 -7.92 -3.34
N ALA A 364 -8.00 -6.82 -3.94
CA ALA A 364 -6.69 -6.22 -3.69
C ALA A 364 -6.69 -5.33 -2.45
N TYR A 365 -7.79 -4.61 -2.19
CA TYR A 365 -7.93 -3.71 -1.06
C TYR A 365 -9.13 -4.07 -0.16
N PRO A 366 -9.23 -5.34 0.30
CA PRO A 366 -10.36 -5.79 1.10
C PRO A 366 -10.46 -5.05 2.44
N ASN A 367 -9.37 -4.45 2.93
CA ASN A 367 -9.37 -3.65 4.15
C ASN A 367 -10.26 -2.41 4.05
N TYR A 368 -10.38 -1.79 2.87
CA TYR A 368 -11.29 -0.66 2.69
C TYR A 368 -12.75 -1.11 2.72
N PHE A 369 -13.03 -2.33 2.27
CA PHE A 369 -14.37 -2.94 2.34
C PHE A 369 -14.57 -3.75 3.64
N LEU A 370 -13.62 -3.71 4.57
CA LEU A 370 -13.59 -4.47 5.82
C LEU A 370 -13.87 -5.96 5.65
N ASP A 371 -13.48 -6.51 4.49
CA ASP A 371 -13.67 -7.92 4.16
C ASP A 371 -12.54 -8.77 4.73
N THR A 372 -12.81 -9.39 5.86
CA THR A 372 -11.86 -10.24 6.59
C THR A 372 -12.17 -11.73 6.46
N ARG A 373 -13.07 -12.14 5.56
CA ARG A 373 -13.57 -13.52 5.45
C ARG A 373 -12.45 -14.55 5.28
N VAL A 374 -11.51 -14.27 4.38
CA VAL A 374 -10.35 -15.15 4.13
C VAL A 374 -9.49 -15.31 5.39
N PHE A 375 -9.35 -14.24 6.18
CA PHE A 375 -8.59 -14.28 7.43
C PHE A 375 -9.34 -15.04 8.52
N ILE A 376 -10.64 -14.81 8.70
CA ILE A 376 -11.48 -15.56 9.65
C ILE A 376 -11.44 -17.06 9.36
N ASP A 377 -11.55 -17.45 8.09
CA ASP A 377 -11.43 -18.86 7.68
C ASP A 377 -10.04 -19.44 7.99
N ALA A 378 -8.99 -18.61 7.89
CA ALA A 378 -7.65 -19.03 8.25
C ALA A 378 -7.51 -19.20 9.78
N VAL A 379 -8.09 -18.29 10.58
CA VAL A 379 -8.14 -18.38 12.05
C VAL A 379 -8.82 -19.67 12.47
N LYS A 380 -10.02 -19.96 11.95
CA LYS A 380 -10.76 -21.21 12.23
C LYS A 380 -9.90 -22.44 11.99
N ARG A 381 -9.33 -22.56 10.79
CA ARG A 381 -8.46 -23.69 10.44
C ARG A 381 -7.22 -23.80 11.33
N ALA A 382 -6.72 -22.68 11.84
CA ALA A 382 -5.56 -22.68 12.74
C ALA A 382 -5.93 -23.16 14.15
N ILE A 383 -7.10 -22.76 14.67
CA ILE A 383 -7.53 -23.09 16.04
C ILE A 383 -8.34 -24.37 16.17
N GLY A 384 -8.62 -25.07 15.07
CA GLY A 384 -9.43 -26.30 15.05
C GLY A 384 -10.90 -25.96 15.14
#